data_AF-A0A645IF24-F1
#
_entry.id   AF-A0A645IF24-F1
#
_cell.length_a   1.000
_cell.length_b   1.000
_cell.length_c   1.000
_cell.angle_alpha   90.00
_cell.angle_beta   90.00
_cell.angle_gamma   90.00
#
_symmetry.space_group_name_H-M   'P 1'
#
loop_
_entity.id
_entity.type
_entity.pdbx_description
1 polymer ?
#
loop_
_entity_poly.entity_id
_entity_poly.type
_entity_poly.pdbx_seq_one_letter_code
_entity_poly.pdbx_strand_id
1 'polypeptide(L)'
;MENRFCRRFKTEEINELLRSMGNIYVEMLVNIFQMVLQNLIGRSILKRDFLSVKISETDLRELYCILNGLEEKGLRQIIECAVCNIIEGMGIKDIQLQMYIKKVADDNCCMLKTCVDNNALNNFFIV
;
A
#
# COMPACT_ATOMS: atom_id res chain seq x y z
N MET A 1 5.75 -12.13 -18.74
CA MET A 1 6.00 -11.94 -20.20
C MET A 1 4.89 -11.10 -20.85
N GLU A 2 3.73 -11.03 -20.19
CA GLU A 2 2.53 -10.32 -20.61
C GLU A 2 2.78 -8.84 -20.86
N ASN A 3 3.47 -8.12 -19.98
CA ASN A 3 3.74 -6.69 -20.21
C ASN A 3 4.51 -6.41 -21.51
N ARG A 4 5.42 -7.33 -21.92
CA ARG A 4 6.12 -7.21 -23.21
C ARG A 4 5.22 -7.57 -24.39
N PHE A 5 4.28 -8.49 -24.20
CA PHE A 5 3.28 -8.85 -25.19
C PHE A 5 2.25 -7.71 -25.40
N CYS A 6 1.71 -7.14 -24.31
CA CYS A 6 0.74 -6.04 -24.34
C CYS A 6 1.31 -4.76 -24.98
N ARG A 7 2.63 -4.52 -24.87
CA ARG A 7 3.32 -3.41 -25.55
C ARG A 7 3.28 -3.45 -27.08
N ARG A 8 2.81 -4.54 -27.70
CA ARG A 8 2.63 -4.65 -29.16
C ARG A 8 1.32 -4.01 -29.66
N PHE A 9 0.40 -3.72 -28.77
CA PHE A 9 -0.89 -3.12 -29.08
C PHE A 9 -0.90 -1.65 -28.70
N LYS A 10 -1.81 -0.89 -29.30
CA LYS A 10 -1.97 0.53 -28.93
C LYS A 10 -2.53 0.63 -27.52
N THR A 11 -2.02 1.59 -26.75
CA THR A 11 -2.46 1.83 -25.37
C THR A 11 -3.97 2.11 -25.32
N GLU A 12 -4.51 2.78 -26.33
CA GLU A 12 -5.92 3.11 -26.44
C GLU A 12 -6.80 1.86 -26.58
N GLU A 13 -6.38 0.89 -27.41
CA GLU A 13 -7.09 -0.38 -27.63
C GLU A 13 -7.08 -1.25 -26.35
N ILE A 14 -5.93 -1.29 -25.65
CA ILE A 14 -5.83 -1.97 -24.36
C ILE A 14 -6.73 -1.28 -23.33
N ASN A 15 -6.75 0.06 -23.29
CA ASN A 15 -7.59 0.80 -22.36
C ASN A 15 -9.09 0.62 -22.63
N GLU A 16 -9.52 0.54 -23.89
CA GLU A 16 -10.92 0.23 -24.24
C GLU A 16 -11.31 -1.18 -23.80
N LEU A 17 -10.43 -2.16 -24.01
CA LEU A 17 -10.66 -3.54 -23.53
C LEU A 17 -10.74 -3.61 -22.01
N LEU A 18 -9.88 -2.89 -21.29
CA LEU A 18 -9.92 -2.85 -19.82
C LEU A 18 -11.18 -2.12 -19.32
N ARG A 19 -11.63 -1.07 -20.01
CA ARG A 19 -12.88 -0.37 -19.70
C ARG A 19 -14.11 -1.26 -19.92
N SER A 20 -14.10 -2.14 -20.91
CA SER A 20 -15.21 -3.06 -21.15
C SER A 20 -15.34 -4.14 -20.06
N MET A 21 -14.28 -4.37 -19.27
CA MET A 21 -14.34 -5.22 -18.07
C MET A 21 -15.04 -4.55 -16.87
N GLY A 22 -15.41 -3.26 -16.98
CA GLY A 22 -16.28 -2.57 -16.03
C GLY A 22 -15.81 -2.66 -14.58
N ASN A 23 -16.73 -3.05 -13.69
CA ASN A 23 -16.52 -3.06 -12.24
C ASN A 23 -15.40 -4.02 -11.80
N ILE A 24 -15.23 -5.17 -12.48
CA ILE A 24 -14.22 -6.18 -12.11
C ILE A 24 -12.82 -5.58 -12.21
N TYR A 25 -12.57 -4.78 -13.25
CA TYR A 25 -11.27 -4.12 -13.44
C TYR A 25 -11.03 -3.04 -12.37
N VAL A 26 -12.05 -2.26 -12.03
CA VAL A 26 -11.95 -1.24 -10.98
C VAL A 26 -11.69 -1.88 -9.61
N GLU A 27 -12.42 -2.93 -9.25
CA GLU A 27 -12.22 -3.68 -8.01
C GLU A 27 -10.81 -4.27 -7.91
N MET A 28 -10.32 -4.86 -9.01
CA MET A 28 -8.96 -5.39 -9.08
C MET A 28 -7.91 -4.28 -8.92
N LEU A 29 -8.08 -3.12 -9.56
CA LEU A 29 -7.17 -1.98 -9.41
C LEU A 29 -7.16 -1.43 -7.98
N VAL A 30 -8.34 -1.31 -7.36
CA VAL A 30 -8.46 -0.87 -5.96
C VAL A 30 -7.75 -1.85 -5.03
N ASN A 31 -7.91 -3.15 -5.25
CA ASN A 31 -7.25 -4.17 -4.45
C ASN A 31 -5.72 -4.12 -4.60
N ILE A 32 -5.22 -4.03 -5.85
CA ILE A 32 -3.77 -3.90 -6.12
C ILE A 32 -3.22 -2.61 -5.47
N PHE A 33 -3.94 -1.49 -5.58
CA PHE A 33 -3.55 -0.23 -4.96
C PHE A 33 -3.43 -0.36 -3.44
N GLN A 34 -4.42 -0.96 -2.79
CA GLN A 34 -4.41 -1.17 -1.34
C GLN A 34 -3.22 -2.03 -0.91
N MET A 35 -2.99 -3.15 -1.60
CA MET A 35 -1.85 -4.06 -1.36
C MET A 35 -0.50 -3.33 -1.48
N VAL A 36 -0.35 -2.51 -2.53
CA VAL A 36 0.88 -1.72 -2.74
C VAL A 36 1.05 -0.67 -1.65
N LEU A 37 -0.01 0.05 -1.29
CA LEU A 37 0.04 1.08 -0.26
C LEU A 37 0.39 0.49 1.11
N GLN A 38 -0.22 -0.64 1.50
CA GLN A 38 0.09 -1.34 2.75
C GLN A 38 1.58 -1.66 2.84
N ASN A 39 2.15 -2.27 1.81
CA ASN A 39 3.58 -2.58 1.80
C ASN A 39 4.47 -1.33 1.82
N LEU A 40 4.09 -0.27 1.10
CA LEU A 40 4.83 1.00 1.14
C LEU A 40 4.78 1.65 2.54
N ILE A 41 3.67 1.55 3.26
CA ILE A 41 3.57 1.99 4.67
C ILE A 41 4.59 1.23 5.53
N GLY A 42 4.63 -0.10 5.41
CA GLY A 42 5.61 -0.93 6.13
C GLY A 42 7.05 -0.51 5.82
N ARG A 43 7.38 -0.32 4.54
CA ARG A 43 8.71 0.15 4.12
C ARG A 43 9.04 1.54 4.65
N SER A 44 8.08 2.46 4.64
CA SER A 44 8.23 3.82 5.15
C SER A 44 8.53 3.81 6.67
N ILE A 45 7.82 2.98 7.45
CA ILE A 45 8.07 2.79 8.88
C ILE A 45 9.49 2.26 9.14
N LEU A 46 9.94 1.32 8.30
CA LEU A 46 11.30 0.77 8.34
C LEU A 46 12.37 1.68 7.72
N LYS A 47 12.01 2.88 7.27
CA LYS A 47 12.89 3.84 6.60
C LYS A 47 13.62 3.24 5.39
N ARG A 48 12.93 2.36 4.65
CA ARG A 48 13.42 1.81 3.38
C ARG A 48 13.00 2.73 2.23
N ASP A 49 13.72 2.64 1.11
CA ASP A 49 13.35 3.38 -0.10
C ASP A 49 12.01 2.90 -0.69
N PHE A 50 11.43 3.72 -1.56
CA PHE A 50 10.18 3.42 -2.28
C PHE A 50 10.40 2.87 -3.70
N LEU A 51 11.62 2.46 -4.05
CA LEU A 51 11.92 1.85 -5.35
C LEU A 51 11.43 0.40 -5.44
N SER A 52 11.15 -0.21 -4.29
CA SER A 52 10.58 -1.54 -4.15
C SER A 52 9.33 -1.50 -3.29
N VAL A 53 8.39 -2.40 -3.56
CA VAL A 53 7.19 -2.65 -2.73
C VAL A 53 7.33 -3.93 -1.89
N LYS A 54 8.50 -4.59 -1.92
CA LYS A 54 8.69 -5.86 -1.22
C LYS A 54 8.94 -5.64 0.28
N ILE A 55 8.32 -6.49 1.08
CA ILE A 55 8.56 -6.68 2.51
C ILE A 55 9.12 -8.09 2.67
N SER A 56 10.24 -8.26 3.38
CA SER A 56 10.77 -9.58 3.70
C SER A 56 10.20 -10.11 5.03
N GLU A 57 10.41 -11.40 5.34
CA GLU A 57 10.09 -11.92 6.67
C GLU A 57 10.86 -11.20 7.80
N THR A 58 12.08 -10.75 7.51
CA THR A 58 12.88 -9.95 8.46
C THR A 58 12.23 -8.58 8.68
N ASP A 59 11.81 -7.92 7.61
CA ASP A 59 11.08 -6.64 7.69
C ASP A 59 9.78 -6.78 8.50
N LEU A 60 9.05 -7.90 8.35
CA LEU A 60 7.86 -8.19 9.15
C LEU A 60 8.16 -8.26 10.65
N ARG A 61 9.26 -8.92 11.04
CA ARG A 61 9.68 -9.02 12.44
C ARG A 61 10.09 -7.65 12.99
N GLU A 62 10.82 -6.86 12.22
CA GLU A 62 11.18 -5.48 12.59
C GLU A 62 9.93 -4.61 12.76
N LEU A 63 8.96 -4.71 11.83
CA LEU A 63 7.67 -4.03 11.93
C LEU A 63 6.91 -4.43 13.19
N TYR A 64 6.86 -5.73 13.51
CA TYR A 64 6.23 -6.20 14.73
C TYR A 64 6.87 -5.57 15.97
N CYS A 65 8.20 -5.53 16.05
CA CYS A 65 8.90 -4.92 17.18
C CYS A 65 8.62 -3.41 17.33
N ILE A 66 8.42 -2.68 16.22
CA ILE A 66 8.12 -1.25 16.24
C ILE A 66 6.66 -0.99 16.64
N LEU A 67 5.73 -1.82 16.14
CA LEU A 67 4.30 -1.59 16.26
C LEU A 67 3.69 -2.21 17.52
N ASN A 68 4.28 -3.29 18.03
CA ASN A 68 3.78 -3.99 19.20
C ASN A 68 3.80 -3.10 20.45
N GLY A 69 2.71 -3.14 21.21
CA GLY A 69 2.55 -2.33 22.43
C GLY A 69 2.17 -0.87 22.19
N LEU A 70 2.03 -0.41 20.94
CA LEU A 70 1.47 0.91 20.66
C LEU A 70 -0.05 0.91 20.86
N GLU A 71 -0.55 1.96 21.48
CA GLU A 71 -1.98 2.26 21.47
C GLU A 71 -2.43 2.73 20.07
N GLU A 72 -3.73 2.64 19.79
CA GLU A 72 -4.31 3.02 18.50
C GLU A 72 -3.90 4.42 18.05
N LYS A 73 -3.86 5.39 18.98
CA LYS A 73 -3.41 6.75 18.70
C LYS A 73 -1.95 6.81 18.24
N GLY A 74 -1.06 6.04 18.88
CA GLY A 74 0.35 5.96 18.50
C GLY A 74 0.53 5.28 17.15
N LEU A 75 -0.25 4.23 16.89
CA LEU A 75 -0.26 3.55 15.59
C LEU A 75 -0.70 4.50 14.48
N ARG A 76 -1.81 5.23 14.67
CA ARG A 76 -2.32 6.20 13.70
C ARG A 76 -1.27 7.27 13.38
N GLN A 77 -0.58 7.80 14.39
CA GLN A 77 0.50 8.78 14.18
C GLN A 77 1.64 8.22 13.33
N ILE A 78 2.07 6.97 13.59
CA ILE A 78 3.11 6.33 12.79
C ILE A 78 2.66 6.14 11.33
N ILE A 79 1.41 5.70 11.12
CA ILE A 79 0.85 5.53 9.76
C ILE A 79 0.76 6.89 9.05
N GLU A 80 0.28 7.94 9.72
CA GLU A 80 0.20 9.29 9.15
C GLU A 80 1.57 9.79 8.72
N CYS A 81 2.58 9.66 9.57
CA CYS A 81 3.96 9.99 9.21
C CYS A 81 4.46 9.16 8.03
N ALA A 82 4.18 7.85 8.02
CA ALA A 82 4.57 6.95 6.95
C ALA A 82 3.96 7.36 5.61
N VAL A 83 2.67 7.74 5.60
CA VAL A 83 1.95 8.23 4.42
C VAL A 83 2.51 9.56 3.92
N CYS A 84 2.79 10.51 4.82
CA CYS A 84 3.43 11.77 4.43
C CYS A 84 4.78 11.52 3.75
N ASN A 85 5.61 10.63 4.32
CA ASN A 85 6.89 10.25 3.72
C ASN A 85 6.73 9.62 2.33
N ILE A 86 5.70 8.79 2.12
CA ILE A 86 5.41 8.18 0.81
C ILE A 86 5.02 9.26 -0.21
N ILE A 87 4.11 10.16 0.17
CA ILE A 87 3.64 11.25 -0.71
C ILE A 87 4.82 12.13 -1.13
N GLU A 88 5.65 12.53 -0.16
CA GLU A 88 6.83 13.37 -0.40
C GLU A 88 7.90 12.63 -1.20
N GLY A 89 8.26 11.41 -0.78
CA GLY A 89 9.31 10.61 -1.40
C GLY A 89 8.99 10.13 -2.81
N MET A 90 7.70 9.97 -3.15
CA MET A 90 7.25 9.67 -4.51
C MET A 90 6.92 10.93 -5.33
N GLY A 91 6.98 12.12 -4.73
CA GLY A 91 6.70 13.38 -5.43
C GLY A 91 5.25 13.51 -5.90
N ILE A 92 4.29 12.94 -5.15
CA ILE A 92 2.87 12.95 -5.51
C ILE A 92 2.29 14.35 -5.28
N LYS A 93 1.99 15.08 -6.37
CA LYS A 93 1.45 16.45 -6.31
C LYS A 93 -0.08 16.53 -6.38
N ASP A 94 -0.73 15.46 -6.84
CA ASP A 94 -2.18 15.43 -7.00
C ASP A 94 -2.88 15.38 -5.63
N ILE A 95 -3.66 16.41 -5.31
CA ILE A 95 -4.33 16.57 -4.02
C ILE A 95 -5.40 15.48 -3.80
N GLN A 96 -6.14 15.10 -4.84
CA GLN A 96 -7.17 14.07 -4.72
C GLN A 96 -6.54 12.71 -4.42
N LEU A 97 -5.44 12.39 -5.09
CA LEU A 97 -4.67 11.18 -4.83
C LEU A 97 -4.08 11.18 -3.42
N GLN A 98 -3.52 12.30 -2.94
CA GLN A 98 -3.04 12.41 -1.57
C GLN A 98 -4.16 12.17 -0.54
N MET A 99 -5.33 12.78 -0.74
CA MET A 99 -6.48 12.57 0.14
C MET A 99 -6.96 11.12 0.12
N TYR A 100 -6.99 10.51 -1.07
CA TYR A 100 -7.37 9.10 -1.22
C TYR A 100 -6.40 8.17 -0.50
N ILE A 101 -5.08 8.37 -0.66
CA ILE A 101 -4.05 7.60 0.06
C ILE A 101 -4.25 7.72 1.57
N LYS A 102 -4.41 8.95 2.09
CA LYS A 102 -4.60 9.19 3.53
C LYS A 102 -5.86 8.49 4.05
N LYS A 103 -6.96 8.56 3.31
CA LYS A 103 -8.21 7.88 3.66
C LYS A 103 -8.03 6.37 3.74
N VAL A 104 -7.46 5.76 2.69
CA VAL A 104 -7.24 4.31 2.65
C VAL A 104 -6.32 3.87 3.79
N ALA A 105 -5.29 4.65 4.13
CA ALA A 105 -4.41 4.34 5.24
C ALA A 105 -5.13 4.41 6.61
N ASP A 106 -5.99 5.41 6.81
CA ASP A 106 -6.79 5.53 8.04
C ASP A 106 -7.83 4.40 8.16
N ASP A 107 -8.54 4.09 7.08
CA ASP A 107 -9.50 2.97 7.01
C ASP A 107 -8.84 1.62 7.37
N ASN A 108 -7.55 1.47 7.07
CA ASN A 108 -6.77 0.27 7.36
C ASN A 108 -6.05 0.30 8.72
N CYS A 109 -6.07 1.40 9.46
CA CYS A 109 -5.38 1.53 10.75
C CYS A 109 -5.91 0.53 11.79
N CYS A 110 -7.23 0.41 11.90
CA CYS A 110 -7.89 -0.55 12.81
C CYS A 110 -7.54 -2.01 12.45
N MET A 111 -7.46 -2.32 11.15
CA MET A 111 -7.07 -3.64 10.68
C MET A 111 -5.60 -3.93 11.03
N LEU A 112 -4.70 -2.97 10.82
CA LEU A 112 -3.30 -3.11 11.21
C LEU A 112 -3.16 -3.34 12.72
N LYS A 113 -3.89 -2.60 13.56
CA LYS A 113 -3.88 -2.79 15.02
C LYS A 113 -4.27 -4.22 15.39
N THR A 114 -5.36 -4.71 14.80
CA THR A 114 -5.84 -6.07 15.02
C THR A 114 -4.80 -7.11 14.59
N CYS A 115 -4.12 -6.90 13.46
CA CYS A 115 -3.04 -7.77 13.00
C CYS A 115 -1.82 -7.74 13.93
N VAL A 116 -1.44 -6.58 14.47
CA VAL A 116 -0.35 -6.47 15.45
C VAL A 116 -0.70 -7.24 16.73
N ASP A 117 -1.89 -7.01 17.29
CA ASP A 117 -2.31 -7.61 18.56
C ASP A 117 -2.41 -9.15 18.51
N ASN A 118 -2.78 -9.69 17.34
CA ASN A 118 -2.86 -11.12 17.11
C ASN A 118 -1.57 -11.74 16.54
N ASN A 119 -0.47 -10.97 16.45
CA ASN A 119 0.78 -11.41 15.81
C ASN A 119 0.57 -11.99 14.39
N ALA A 120 -0.32 -11.36 13.63
CA ALA A 120 -0.80 -11.77 12.31
C ALA A 120 -0.49 -10.71 11.24
N LEU A 121 0.68 -10.05 11.34
CA LEU A 121 1.11 -9.02 10.38
C LEU A 121 1.28 -9.55 8.95
N ASN A 122 1.51 -10.86 8.79
CA ASN A 122 1.52 -11.55 7.50
C ASN A 122 0.15 -11.53 6.79
N ASN A 123 -0.94 -11.22 7.49
CA ASN A 123 -2.26 -11.03 6.89
C ASN A 123 -2.48 -9.60 6.37
N PHE A 124 -1.61 -8.66 6.78
CA PHE A 124 -1.70 -7.24 6.40
C PHE A 124 -0.64 -6.86 5.37
N PHE A 125 0.60 -7.33 5.53
CA PHE A 125 1.68 -7.10 4.58
C PHE A 125 1.92 -8.33 3.72
N ILE A 126 2.21 -8.09 2.44
CA ILE A 126 2.52 -9.15 1.47
C ILE A 126 4.04 -9.34 1.43
N VAL A 127 4.47 -10.55 1.74
CA VAL A 127 5.87 -11.01 1.75
C VAL A 127 6.23 -11.68 0.43
#